data_AF-A0A7H8HHH8-F1
#
_entry.id   AF-A0A7H8HHH8-F1
#
_cell.length_a   1.000
_cell.length_b   1.000
_cell.length_c   1.000
_cell.angle_alpha   90.00
_cell.angle_beta   90.00
_cell.angle_gamma   90.00
#
_symmetry.space_group_name_H-M   'P 1'
#
loop_
_entity.id
_entity.type
_entity.pdbx_description
1 polymer ?
#
loop_
_entity_poly.entity_id
_entity_poly.type
_entity_poly.pdbx_seq_one_letter_code
_entity_poly.pdbx_strand_id
1 'polypeptide(L)'
;MGLIRKTLMVGTMGAVRGSSKKQRVAKAQLKELRVQTRLQQAQLQQQAQPAPPSAPPPGWYPSPTQPGSTQWWDGAQWTPSFAPAT
;
A
#
# COMPACT_ATOMS: atom_id res chain seq x y z
N MET A 1 5.03 -5.65 -37.14
CA MET A 1 5.49 -6.84 -36.41
C MET A 1 4.44 -7.23 -35.37
N GLY A 2 3.34 -7.84 -35.80
CA GLY A 2 2.20 -8.17 -34.94
C GLY A 2 2.36 -9.55 -34.32
N LEU A 3 2.60 -9.59 -33.01
CA LEU A 3 2.68 -10.84 -32.25
C LEU A 3 1.28 -11.44 -32.09
N ILE A 4 1.12 -12.64 -32.64
CA ILE A 4 -0.10 -13.43 -32.70
C ILE A 4 -0.67 -13.63 -31.29
N ARG A 5 -1.88 -13.11 -31.08
CA ARG A 5 -2.71 -13.42 -29.91
C ARG A 5 -3.00 -14.92 -29.93
N LYS A 6 -2.41 -15.69 -29.02
CA LYS A 6 -2.72 -17.11 -28.81
C LYS A 6 -4.12 -17.24 -28.21
N THR A 7 -5.13 -17.28 -29.06
CA THR A 7 -6.47 -17.78 -28.72
C THR A 7 -6.36 -19.29 -28.49
N LEU A 8 -6.16 -19.69 -27.23
CA LEU A 8 -6.37 -21.07 -26.83
C LEU A 8 -7.83 -21.22 -26.42
N MET A 9 -8.65 -21.61 -27.38
CA MET A 9 -9.88 -22.35 -27.09
C MET A 9 -9.50 -23.76 -26.65
N VAL A 10 -9.86 -24.12 -25.42
CA VAL A 10 -9.96 -25.52 -24.99
C VAL A 10 -11.35 -25.70 -24.41
N GLY A 11 -12.20 -26.36 -25.20
CA GLY A 11 -13.37 -27.04 -24.69
C GLY A 11 -12.98 -28.42 -24.19
N THR A 12 -13.48 -28.80 -23.02
CA THR A 12 -13.63 -30.20 -22.61
C THR A 12 -14.83 -30.29 -21.69
N MET A 13 -16.00 -30.58 -22.27
CA MET A 13 -17.09 -31.24 -21.55
C MET A 13 -16.58 -32.61 -21.10
N GLY A 14 -16.78 -32.94 -19.81
CA GLY A 14 -16.75 -34.32 -19.32
C GLY A 14 -15.56 -34.70 -18.43
N ALA A 15 -15.79 -34.72 -17.10
CA ALA A 15 -15.43 -35.83 -16.22
C ALA A 15 -15.88 -35.54 -14.77
N VAL A 16 -17.14 -35.86 -14.45
CA VAL A 16 -17.52 -36.15 -13.05
C VAL A 16 -17.10 -37.59 -12.78
N ARG A 17 -15.81 -37.81 -12.54
CA ARG A 17 -15.26 -39.06 -11.99
C ARG A 17 -14.19 -38.70 -10.98
N GLY A 18 -14.22 -39.38 -9.83
CA GLY A 18 -13.45 -39.07 -8.62
C GLY A 18 -12.04 -38.52 -8.88
N SER A 19 -11.74 -37.40 -8.23
CA SER A 19 -10.48 -36.64 -8.35
C SER A 19 -9.24 -37.55 -8.36
N SER A 20 -8.74 -37.89 -9.55
CA SER A 20 -7.48 -38.62 -9.73
C SER A 20 -6.35 -37.95 -8.96
N LYS A 21 -5.34 -38.72 -8.51
CA LYS A 21 -4.19 -38.24 -7.71
C LYS A 21 -3.56 -36.95 -8.30
N LYS A 22 -3.50 -36.86 -9.63
CA LYS A 22 -3.04 -35.67 -10.38
C LYS A 22 -3.88 -34.41 -10.11
N GLN A 23 -5.20 -34.55 -10.00
CA GLN A 23 -6.12 -33.44 -9.68
C GLN A 23 -5.95 -32.97 -8.23
N ARG A 24 -5.65 -33.88 -7.28
CA ARG A 24 -5.32 -33.50 -5.90
C ARG A 24 -4.02 -32.69 -5.84
N VAL A 25 -3.00 -33.14 -6.56
CA VAL A 25 -1.71 -32.43 -6.67
C VAL A 25 -1.87 -31.08 -7.38
N ALA A 26 -2.64 -31.01 -8.47
CA ALA A 26 -2.91 -29.75 -9.18
C ALA A 26 -3.66 -28.73 -8.30
N LYS A 27 -4.62 -29.18 -7.49
CA LYS A 27 -5.30 -28.30 -6.51
C LYS A 27 -4.38 -27.86 -5.37
N ALA A 28 -3.49 -28.73 -4.90
CA ALA A 28 -2.49 -28.37 -3.89
C ALA A 28 -1.53 -27.30 -4.43
N GLN A 29 -1.01 -27.49 -5.64
CA GLN A 29 -0.16 -26.54 -6.35
C GLN A 29 -0.85 -25.18 -6.55
N LEU A 30 -2.14 -25.16 -6.91
CA LEU A 30 -2.90 -23.91 -7.04
C LEU A 30 -3.08 -23.20 -5.70
N LYS A 31 -3.26 -23.95 -4.60
CA LYS A 31 -3.33 -23.38 -3.25
C LYS A 31 -1.99 -22.75 -2.87
N GLU A 32 -0.89 -23.44 -3.13
CA GLU A 32 0.47 -22.94 -2.89
C GLU A 32 0.77 -21.69 -3.70
N LEU A 33 0.41 -21.66 -4.99
CA LEU A 33 0.59 -20.48 -5.84
C LEU A 33 -0.18 -19.27 -5.29
N ARG A 34 -1.43 -19.47 -4.85
CA ARG A 34 -2.22 -18.40 -4.22
C ARG A 34 -1.61 -17.92 -2.91
N VAL A 35 -1.07 -18.83 -2.10
CA VAL A 35 -0.38 -18.46 -0.86
C VAL A 35 0.86 -17.64 -1.20
N GLN A 36 1.69 -18.06 -2.16
CA GLN A 36 2.85 -17.29 -2.61
C GLN A 36 2.45 -15.91 -3.14
N THR A 37 1.42 -15.83 -4.00
CA THR A 37 0.92 -14.55 -4.50
C THR A 37 0.41 -13.66 -3.37
N ARG A 38 -0.31 -14.21 -2.40
CA ARG A 38 -0.80 -13.45 -1.24
C ARG A 38 0.35 -12.94 -0.38
N LEU A 39 1.38 -13.75 -0.15
CA LEU A 39 2.58 -13.35 0.58
C LEU A 39 3.31 -12.22 -0.15
N GLN A 40 3.42 -12.31 -1.48
CA GLN A 40 4.05 -11.28 -2.29
C GLN A 40 3.26 -9.96 -2.26
N GLN A 41 1.92 -10.01 -2.35
CA GLN A 41 1.09 -8.81 -2.17
C GLN A 41 1.20 -8.22 -0.77
N ALA A 42 1.24 -9.05 0.28
CA ALA A 42 1.39 -8.59 1.66
C ALA A 42 2.74 -7.88 1.89
N GLN A 43 3.82 -8.37 1.29
CA GLN A 43 5.12 -7.71 1.33
C GLN A 43 5.09 -6.34 0.63
N LEU A 44 4.46 -6.24 -0.54
CA LEU A 44 4.29 -4.96 -1.25
C LEU A 44 3.44 -3.97 -0.43
N GLN A 45 2.41 -4.44 0.26
CA GLN A 45 1.58 -3.60 1.14
C GLN A 45 2.37 -3.06 2.35
N GLN A 46 3.30 -3.84 2.90
CA GLN A 46 4.17 -3.37 4.00
C GLN A 46 5.13 -2.28 3.53
N GLN A 47 5.70 -2.39 2.33
CA GLN A 47 6.59 -1.37 1.78
C GLN A 47 5.86 -0.08 1.37
N ALA A 48 4.58 -0.19 1.01
CA ALA A 48 3.77 0.95 0.61
C ALA A 48 3.16 1.73 1.79
N GLN A 49 3.49 1.41 3.05
CA GLN A 49 3.08 2.26 4.16
C GLN A 49 3.71 3.65 3.99
N PRO A 50 2.90 4.71 3.78
CA PRO A 50 3.45 6.05 3.65
C PRO A 50 4.14 6.41 4.97
N ALA A 51 5.39 6.85 4.89
CA ALA A 51 6.08 7.39 6.04
C ALA A 51 5.23 8.52 6.66
N PRO A 52 5.17 8.65 8.00
CA PRO A 52 4.45 9.75 8.62
C PRO A 52 5.01 11.07 8.08
N PRO A 53 4.14 12.07 7.81
CA PRO A 53 4.60 13.36 7.32
C PRO A 53 5.60 13.93 8.33
N SER A 54 6.79 14.30 7.83
CA SER A 54 7.80 14.97 8.63
C SER A 54 7.25 16.34 9.00
N ALA A 55 6.87 16.53 10.26
CA ALA A 55 6.45 17.84 10.74
C ALA A 55 7.60 18.85 10.59
N PRO A 56 7.30 20.14 10.37
CA PRO A 56 8.33 21.17 10.34
C PRO A 56 9.11 21.17 11.67
N PRO A 57 10.41 21.48 11.63
CA PRO A 57 11.23 21.54 12.83
C PRO A 57 10.70 22.60 13.80
N PRO A 58 11.03 22.49 15.10
CA PRO A 58 10.66 23.50 16.08
C PRO A 58 11.25 24.86 15.72
N GLY A 59 10.44 25.92 15.78
CA GLY A 59 10.82 27.25 15.32
C GLY A 59 9.70 28.29 15.39
N TRP A 60 10.03 29.51 14.99
CA TRP A 60 9.10 30.63 14.88
C TRP A 60 8.44 30.64 13.50
N TYR A 61 7.11 30.53 13.45
CA TYR A 61 6.35 30.50 12.21
C TYR A 61 5.17 31.49 12.25
N PRO A 62 4.69 31.99 11.10
CA PRO A 62 3.55 32.90 11.05
C PRO A 62 2.31 32.26 11.67
N SER A 63 1.67 32.95 12.61
CA SER A 63 0.48 32.43 13.29
C SER A 63 -0.72 32.41 12.33
N PRO A 64 -1.41 31.26 12.16
CA PRO A 64 -2.65 31.22 11.39
C PRO A 64 -3.81 31.92 12.11
N THR A 65 -3.71 32.08 13.42
CA THR A 65 -4.74 32.70 14.28
C THR A 65 -4.62 34.22 14.35
N GLN A 66 -3.40 34.77 14.23
CA GLN A 66 -3.15 36.22 14.26
C GLN A 66 -2.29 36.65 13.07
N PRO A 67 -2.89 37.21 12.00
CA PRO A 67 -2.13 37.71 10.87
C PRO A 67 -1.18 38.83 11.32
N GLY A 68 0.10 38.71 10.95
CA GLY A 68 1.16 39.64 11.35
C GLY A 68 1.90 39.26 12.64
N SER A 69 1.48 38.19 13.33
CA SER A 69 2.18 37.66 14.50
C SER A 69 2.92 36.37 14.19
N THR A 70 4.00 36.12 14.92
CA THR A 70 4.79 34.88 14.80
C THR A 70 4.60 34.06 16.08
N GLN A 71 4.23 32.78 15.94
CA GLN A 71 3.97 31.85 17.03
C GLN A 71 5.03 30.75 17.03
N TRP A 72 5.38 30.23 18.20
CA TRP A 72 6.37 29.16 18.31
C TRP A 72 5.73 27.78 18.09
N TRP A 73 6.30 27.02 17.15
CA TRP A 73 5.98 25.61 16.85
C TRP A 73 7.00 24.71 17.56
N ASP A 74 6.55 23.70 18.30
CA ASP A 74 7.44 22.78 19.05
C ASP A 74 7.83 21.51 18.25
N GLY A 75 7.36 21.38 17.01
CA GLY A 75 7.53 20.18 16.18
C GLY A 75 6.29 19.29 16.11
N ALA A 76 5.30 19.49 17.00
CA ALA A 76 4.06 18.73 17.03
C ALA A 76 2.81 19.62 17.10
N GLN A 77 2.88 20.74 17.83
CA GLN A 77 1.80 21.68 18.08
C GLN A 77 2.28 23.13 18.21
N TRP A 78 1.33 24.06 18.07
CA TRP A 78 1.56 25.48 18.31
C TRP A 78 1.52 25.76 19.81
N THR A 79 2.56 26.39 20.34
CA THR A 79 2.63 26.82 21.73
C THR A 79 1.97 28.19 21.94
N PRO A 80 1.55 28.57 23.15
CA PRO A 80 0.99 29.90 23.43
C PRO A 80 2.02 31.04 23.40
N SER A 81 3.26 30.77 22.99
CA SER A 81 4.33 31.77 22.92
C SER A 81 4.26 32.52 21.59
N PHE A 82 4.11 33.84 21.67
CA PHE A 82 4.14 34.75 20.53
C PHE A 82 5.37 35.65 20.59
N ALA A 83 5.99 35.91 19.44
CA ALA A 83 7.05 36.89 19.35
C ALA A 83 6.45 38.28 19.68
N PRO A 84 7.13 39.11 20.49
CA PRO A 84 6.65 40.45 20.79
C PRO A 84 6.59 41.26 19.49
N ALA A 85 5.43 41.83 19.18
CA ALA A 85 5.31 42.81 18.12
C ALA A 85 6.19 44.01 18.49
N THR A 86 7.25 44.24 17.72
CA THR A 86 8.05 45.48 17.79
C THR A 86 7.28 46.61 17.13
#